data_AF-A0A402D853-F1
#
_entry.id   AF-A0A402D853-F1
#
_cell.length_a   1.000
_cell.length_b   1.000
_cell.length_c   1.000
_cell.angle_alpha   90.00
_cell.angle_beta   90.00
_cell.angle_gamma   90.00
#
_symmetry.space_group_name_H-M   'P 1'
#
loop_
_entity.id
_entity.type
_entity.pdbx_description
1 polymer ?
#
loop_
_entity_poly.entity_id
_entity_poly.type
_entity_poly.pdbx_seq_one_letter_code
_entity_poly.pdbx_strand_id
1 'polypeptide(L)'
;MPKTTDAVKIIHQMIADDPTIKEQIALESLNSEIAQLIYDARMNAGLTQQQLADLIHVEQSVIEDLEDADYQDNPLIMLQKIATALNQRVKMSLVSSL
;
A
#
# COMPACT_ATOMS: atom_id res chain seq x y z
N MET A 1 -4.47 5.77 -35.16
CA MET A 1 -5.31 5.01 -34.20
C MET A 1 -6.71 5.60 -34.23
N PRO A 2 -7.79 4.79 -34.20
CA PRO A 2 -9.15 5.34 -34.12
C PRO A 2 -9.32 6.08 -32.80
N LYS A 3 -9.85 7.31 -32.86
CA LYS A 3 -10.12 8.12 -31.68
C LYS A 3 -11.32 7.51 -30.94
N THR A 4 -11.15 7.16 -29.66
CA THR A 4 -12.21 6.68 -28.77
C THR A 4 -12.44 7.72 -27.66
N THR A 5 -13.68 7.86 -27.20
CA THR A 5 -14.05 8.68 -26.02
C THR A 5 -14.29 7.83 -24.77
N ASP A 6 -14.14 6.51 -24.89
CA ASP A 6 -14.22 5.57 -23.78
C ASP A 6 -12.95 5.62 -22.93
N ALA A 7 -13.06 6.22 -21.75
CA ALA A 7 -11.94 6.43 -20.83
C ALA A 7 -11.25 5.12 -20.42
N VAL A 8 -12.00 4.03 -20.24
CA VAL A 8 -11.43 2.72 -19.85
C VAL A 8 -10.57 2.16 -20.97
N LYS A 9 -11.03 2.27 -22.22
CA LYS A 9 -10.23 1.86 -23.39
C LYS A 9 -8.96 2.68 -23.54
N ILE A 10 -9.04 3.99 -23.28
CA ILE A 10 -7.86 4.88 -23.33
C ILE A 10 -6.83 4.44 -22.30
N ILE A 11 -7.23 4.24 -21.04
CA ILE A 11 -6.34 3.82 -19.96
C ILE A 11 -5.72 2.44 -20.26
N HIS A 12 -6.52 1.46 -20.69
CA HIS A 12 -5.98 0.15 -21.07
C HIS A 12 -4.95 0.23 -22.19
N GLN A 13 -5.16 1.10 -23.19
CA GLN A 13 -4.22 1.28 -24.28
C GLN A 13 -2.90 1.92 -23.77
N MET A 14 -3.00 2.96 -22.93
CA MET A 14 -1.83 3.59 -22.30
C MET A 14 -1.00 2.58 -21.49
N ILE A 15 -1.66 1.72 -20.72
CA ILE A 15 -0.99 0.67 -19.93
C ILE A 15 -0.38 -0.40 -20.85
N ALA A 16 -1.08 -0.81 -21.91
CA ALA A 16 -0.61 -1.85 -22.82
C ALA A 16 0.66 -1.43 -23.58
N ASP A 17 0.74 -0.16 -23.95
CA ASP A 17 1.80 0.41 -24.78
C ASP A 17 3.08 0.73 -23.96
N ASP A 18 3.02 0.76 -22.63
CA ASP A 18 4.14 1.12 -21.75
C ASP A 18 4.39 0.06 -20.63
N PRO A 19 5.46 -0.76 -20.76
CA PRO A 19 5.85 -1.72 -19.73
C PRO A 19 6.18 -1.08 -18.38
N THR A 20 6.70 0.15 -18.36
CA THR A 20 7.03 0.86 -17.11
C THR A 20 5.77 1.21 -16.34
N ILE A 21 4.69 1.59 -17.03
CA ILE A 21 3.38 1.82 -16.39
C ILE A 21 2.87 0.51 -15.75
N LYS A 22 3.04 -0.64 -16.40
CA LYS A 22 2.64 -1.93 -15.81
C LYS A 22 3.41 -2.26 -14.54
N GLU A 23 4.73 -2.03 -14.54
CA GLU A 23 5.58 -2.23 -13.37
C GLU A 23 5.19 -1.29 -12.22
N GLN A 24 4.92 -0.01 -12.53
CA GLN A 24 4.43 0.96 -11.56
C GLN A 24 3.08 0.53 -10.97
N ILE A 25 2.12 0.11 -11.79
CA ILE A 25 0.82 -0.39 -11.30
C ILE A 25 1.03 -1.58 -10.36
N ALA A 26 1.92 -2.52 -10.69
CA ALA A 26 2.20 -3.66 -9.82
C ALA A 26 2.79 -3.22 -8.47
N LEU A 27 3.71 -2.26 -8.46
CA LEU A 27 4.31 -1.71 -7.25
C LEU A 27 3.27 -0.94 -6.41
N GLU A 28 2.48 -0.07 -7.03
CA GLU A 28 1.45 0.70 -6.32
C GLU A 28 0.30 -0.17 -5.82
N SER A 29 0.00 -1.28 -6.51
CA SER A 29 -0.94 -2.28 -6.02
C SER A 29 -0.41 -2.93 -4.74
N LEU A 30 0.88 -3.28 -4.69
CA LEU A 30 1.50 -3.81 -3.48
C LEU A 30 1.52 -2.77 -2.34
N ASN A 31 1.87 -1.51 -2.62
CA ASN A 31 1.84 -0.43 -1.63
C ASN A 31 0.44 -0.25 -1.04
N SER A 32 -0.59 -0.28 -1.89
CA SER A 32 -1.99 -0.21 -1.48
C SER A 32 -2.42 -1.38 -0.60
N GLU A 33 -1.97 -2.61 -0.92
CA GLU A 33 -2.22 -3.78 -0.08
C GLU A 33 -1.58 -3.63 1.31
N ILE A 34 -0.35 -3.12 1.38
CA ILE A 34 0.33 -2.86 2.65
C ILE A 34 -0.38 -1.78 3.46
N ALA A 35 -0.80 -0.69 2.82
CA ALA A 35 -1.57 0.39 3.44
C ALA A 35 -2.85 -0.15 4.08
N GLN A 36 -3.61 -0.98 3.35
CA GLN A 36 -4.81 -1.61 3.87
C GLN A 36 -4.52 -2.53 5.06
N LEU A 37 -3.44 -3.32 5.01
CA LEU A 37 -3.05 -4.18 6.14
C LEU A 37 -2.70 -3.37 7.39
N ILE A 38 -2.04 -2.22 7.24
CA ILE A 38 -1.72 -1.31 8.34
C ILE A 38 -3.01 -0.74 8.95
N TYR A 39 -3.91 -0.22 8.11
CA TYR A 39 -5.21 0.29 8.53
C TYR A 39 -6.00 -0.77 9.32
N ASP A 40 -6.13 -1.97 8.76
CA ASP A 40 -6.87 -3.07 9.39
C ASP A 40 -6.23 -3.48 10.71
N ALA A 41 -4.91 -3.60 10.78
CA ALA A 41 -4.20 -3.95 12.01
C ALA A 41 -4.44 -2.89 13.11
N ARG A 42 -4.39 -1.60 12.75
CA ARG A 42 -4.66 -0.48 13.66
C ARG A 42 -6.11 -0.52 14.18
N MET A 43 -7.07 -0.66 13.27
CA MET A 43 -8.49 -0.68 13.60
C MET A 43 -8.86 -1.89 14.47
N ASN A 44 -8.30 -3.07 14.17
CA ASN A 44 -8.51 -4.27 14.97
C ASN A 44 -7.90 -4.17 16.37
N ALA A 45 -6.82 -3.39 16.53
CA ALA A 45 -6.25 -3.07 17.84
C ALA A 45 -7.02 -1.97 18.59
N GLY A 46 -8.02 -1.34 17.96
CA GLY A 46 -8.81 -0.26 18.55
C GLY A 46 -8.04 1.05 18.75
N LEU A 47 -7.00 1.28 17.94
CA LEU A 47 -6.10 2.44 18.07
C LEU A 47 -6.49 3.56 17.10
N THR A 48 -6.34 4.80 17.55
CA THR A 48 -6.26 5.96 16.64
C THR A 48 -4.91 5.98 15.93
N GLN A 49 -4.79 6.76 14.84
CA GLN A 49 -3.51 6.94 14.15
C GLN A 49 -2.43 7.48 15.10
N GLN A 50 -2.76 8.48 15.93
CA GLN A 50 -1.83 9.00 16.96
C GLN A 50 -1.38 7.91 17.94
N GLN A 51 -2.30 7.08 18.43
CA GLN A 51 -1.93 6.02 19.38
C GLN A 51 -1.01 4.96 18.75
N LEU A 52 -1.22 4.63 17.48
CA LEU A 52 -0.29 3.75 16.76
C LEU A 52 1.08 4.43 16.54
N ALA A 53 1.08 5.72 16.20
CA ALA A 53 2.29 6.50 16.01
C ALA A 53 3.14 6.54 17.29
N ASP A 54 2.50 6.83 18.43
CA ASP A 54 3.13 6.83 19.75
C ASP A 54 3.72 5.46 20.09
N LEU A 55 2.99 4.39 19.78
CA LEU A 55 3.39 3.00 20.04
C LEU A 55 4.65 2.60 19.27
N ILE A 56 4.84 3.11 18.05
CA ILE A 56 6.01 2.80 17.21
C ILE A 56 7.04 3.94 17.14
N HIS A 57 6.85 4.99 17.95
CA HIS A 57 7.72 6.16 18.08
C HIS A 57 7.96 6.92 16.78
N VAL A 58 6.87 7.25 16.08
CA VAL A 58 6.86 8.12 14.89
C VAL A 58 5.81 9.23 15.04
N GLU A 59 5.83 10.19 14.13
CA GLU A 59 4.79 11.22 14.04
C GLU A 59 3.48 10.64 13.47
N GLN A 60 2.32 11.19 13.86
CA GLN A 60 1.02 10.71 13.35
C GLN A 60 0.90 10.85 11.82
N SER A 61 1.53 11.86 11.21
CA SER A 61 1.56 12.02 9.75
C SER A 61 2.19 10.83 9.04
N VAL A 62 3.12 10.11 9.69
CA VAL A 62 3.70 8.89 9.11
C VAL A 62 2.65 7.78 9.01
N ILE A 63 1.73 7.68 9.97
CA ILE A 63 0.64 6.71 9.90
C ILE A 63 -0.38 7.10 8.83
N GLU A 64 -0.63 8.39 8.66
CA GLU A 64 -1.48 8.91 7.58
C GLU A 64 -0.88 8.57 6.20
N ASP A 65 0.38 8.92 5.94
CA ASP A 65 1.07 8.60 4.68
C ASP A 65 1.09 7.08 4.40
N LEU A 66 1.26 6.26 5.44
CA LEU A 66 1.22 4.79 5.32
C LEU A 66 -0.16 4.26 4.94
N GLU A 67 -1.23 4.83 5.49
CA GLU A 67 -2.62 4.40 5.21
C GLU A 67 -3.13 4.94 3.87
N ASP A 68 -2.59 6.06 3.39
CA ASP A 68 -2.90 6.65 2.08
C ASP A 68 -2.03 6.10 0.93
N ALA A 69 -1.12 5.17 1.25
CA ALA A 69 -0.13 4.61 0.32
C ALA A 69 0.80 5.68 -0.32
N ASP A 70 1.02 6.81 0.36
CA ASP A 70 1.90 7.91 -0.08
C ASP A 70 3.22 7.96 0.72
N TYR A 71 3.49 6.92 1.53
CA TYR A 71 4.73 6.83 2.29
C TYR A 71 5.94 6.61 1.37
N GLN A 72 6.87 7.57 1.39
CA GLN A 72 7.98 7.64 0.42
C GLN A 72 9.12 6.64 0.68
N ASP A 73 9.24 6.13 1.91
CA ASP A 73 10.22 5.08 2.25
C ASP A 73 9.60 3.68 2.09
N ASN A 74 10.25 2.64 2.62
CA ASN A 74 9.80 1.27 2.45
C ASN A 74 8.62 0.90 3.39
N PRO A 75 7.39 0.70 2.88
CA PRO A 75 6.22 0.42 3.71
C PRO A 75 6.27 -0.99 4.34
N LEU A 76 6.98 -1.97 3.75
CA LEU A 76 7.14 -3.30 4.37
C LEU A 76 7.92 -3.26 5.68
N ILE A 77 8.90 -2.36 5.80
CA ILE A 77 9.64 -2.17 7.05
C ILE A 77 8.71 -1.63 8.14
N MET A 78 7.83 -0.69 7.79
CA MET A 78 6.85 -0.13 8.72
C MET A 78 5.79 -1.15 9.11
N LEU A 79 5.28 -1.93 8.15
CA LEU A 79 4.37 -3.04 8.43
C LEU A 79 4.97 -4.03 9.44
N GLN A 80 6.26 -4.39 9.30
CA GLN A 80 6.93 -5.27 10.26
C GLN A 80 7.06 -4.63 11.66
N LYS A 81 7.37 -3.32 11.76
CA LYS A 81 7.42 -2.62 13.05
C LYS A 81 6.06 -2.61 13.74
N ILE A 82 5.01 -2.28 12.99
CA ILE A 82 3.62 -2.26 13.47
C ILE A 82 3.20 -3.66 13.93
N ALA A 83 3.46 -4.69 13.12
CA ALA A 83 3.15 -6.07 13.48
C ALA A 83 3.81 -6.47 14.82
N THR A 84 5.10 -6.18 14.99
CA THR A 84 5.80 -6.46 16.26
C THR A 84 5.17 -5.72 17.43
N ALA A 85 4.85 -4.43 17.28
CA ALA A 85 4.25 -3.62 18.32
C ALA A 85 2.85 -4.11 18.74
N LEU A 86 2.10 -4.70 17.80
CA LEU A 86 0.78 -5.28 18.02
C LEU A 86 0.82 -6.77 18.40
N ASN A 87 2.00 -7.34 18.67
CA ASN A 87 2.20 -8.78 18.95
C ASN A 87 1.68 -9.70 17.83
N GLN A 88 1.80 -9.24 16.59
CA GLN A 88 1.48 -9.97 15.36
C GLN A 88 2.77 -10.32 14.59
N ARG A 89 2.62 -10.97 13.44
CA ARG A 89 3.73 -11.28 12.53
C ARG A 89 3.33 -11.11 11.08
N VAL A 90 4.25 -10.64 10.25
CA VAL A 90 4.08 -10.63 8.79
C VAL A 90 4.30 -12.05 8.26
N LYS A 91 3.42 -12.49 7.36
CA LYS A 91 3.59 -13.73 6.60
C LYS A 91 3.35 -13.43 5.12
N MET A 92 4.34 -13.69 4.29
CA MET A 92 4.27 -13.47 2.85
C MET A 92 4.39 -14.79 2.10
N SER A 93 3.87 -14.84 0.88
CA SER A 93 4.01 -15.98 -0.02
C SER A 93 4.03 -15.48 -1.46
N LEU A 94 4.89 -16.06 -2.29
CA LEU A 94 4.87 -15.83 -3.72
C LEU A 94 3.82 -16.74 -4.34
N VAL A 95 2.99 -16.18 -5.22
CA VAL A 95 1.96 -16.90 -5.98
C VAL A 95 2.24 -16.73 -7.48
N SER A 96 1.81 -17.70 -8.28
CA SER A 96 1.95 -17.62 -9.74
C SER A 96 1.03 -16.53 -10.28
N SER A 97 1.58 -15.64 -11.09
CA SER A 97 0.82 -14.75 -11.97
C SER A 97 0.33 -15.57 -13.16
N LEU A 98 -0.93 -16.02 -13.11
CA LEU A 98 -1.63 -16.63 -14.25
C LEU A 98 -2.26 -15.54 -15.13
#